data_AF-A0A0Q6W2V3-F1
#
_entry.id   AF-A0A0Q6W2V3-F1
#
_cell.length_a   1.000
_cell.length_b   1.000
_cell.length_c   1.000
_cell.angle_alpha   90.00
_cell.angle_beta   90.00
_cell.angle_gamma   90.00
#
_symmetry.space_group_name_H-M   'P 1'
#
loop_
_entity.id
_entity.type
_entity.pdbx_description
1 polymer ?
#
loop_
_entity_poly.entity_id
_entity_poly.type
_entity_poly.pdbx_seq_one_letter_code
_entity_poly.pdbx_strand_id
1 'polypeptide(L)'
;MTAGSLIEGALRRDRLLVVFSLLLVVVLSWAYLLAGAGMMQAMGDMLMPMSAQLWTPGHALVVLIMWAVMMAAMMLPSAAPMILLFATIARRRSERGEPATASGAFAFGYLAVWAAFSLAATALQFGLEKAALLSPMMQSTSIVLAGAVLIAAGIYQWTPLKQACLRYCRSPLDFIMTHWRPGARGALLMGLRHGAVCVGCCWMLMLLLFVGGVMNFAWIAGIALFVLVEKLSPAGHWIGRGAGVLLVAWGGATLLAAS
;
A
#
# COMPACT_ATOMS: atom_id res chain seq x y z
N MET A 1 14.64 23.59 -35.79
CA MET A 1 14.04 22.80 -34.69
C MET A 1 12.84 23.58 -34.18
N THR A 2 11.62 23.11 -34.45
CA THR A 2 10.38 23.83 -34.13
C THR A 2 10.07 23.74 -32.63
N ALA A 3 9.47 24.79 -32.06
CA ALA A 3 9.11 24.86 -30.63
C ALA A 3 8.34 23.62 -30.12
N GLY A 4 7.57 22.94 -31.00
CA GLY A 4 6.91 21.67 -30.69
C GLY A 4 7.87 20.54 -30.30
N SER A 5 9.05 20.43 -30.94
CA SER A 5 10.05 19.41 -30.62
C SER A 5 10.71 19.59 -29.25
N LEU A 6 10.85 20.84 -28.79
CA LEU A 6 11.40 21.17 -27.47
C LEU A 6 10.39 20.88 -26.36
N ILE A 7 9.11 21.23 -26.59
CA ILE A 7 8.01 20.95 -25.65
C ILE A 7 7.80 19.43 -25.51
N GLU A 8 7.81 18.69 -26.61
CA GLU A 8 7.66 17.23 -26.59
C GLU A 8 8.85 16.53 -25.92
N GLY A 9 10.07 17.04 -26.12
CA GLY A 9 11.27 16.58 -25.41
C GLY A 9 11.20 16.81 -23.90
N ALA A 10 10.77 18.00 -23.46
CA ALA A 10 10.58 18.31 -22.04
C ALA A 10 9.45 17.45 -21.41
N LEU A 11 8.35 17.24 -22.14
CA LEU A 11 7.24 16.39 -21.70
C LEU A 11 7.67 14.94 -21.48
N ARG A 12 8.47 14.38 -22.39
CA ARG A 12 9.02 13.03 -22.23
C ARG A 12 10.00 12.94 -21.06
N ARG A 13 10.89 13.93 -20.89
CA ARG A 13 11.93 13.91 -19.86
C ARG A 13 11.34 13.93 -18.45
N ASP A 14 10.37 14.80 -18.19
CA ASP A 14 9.73 14.88 -16.85
C ASP A 14 8.89 13.64 -16.54
N ARG A 15 8.15 13.11 -17.53
CA ARG A 15 7.43 11.85 -17.35
C ARG A 15 8.39 10.71 -17.05
N LEU A 16 9.54 10.65 -17.74
CA LEU A 16 10.58 9.67 -17.48
C LEU A 16 11.16 9.84 -16.07
N LEU A 17 11.38 11.08 -15.60
CA LEU A 17 11.84 11.33 -14.24
C LEU A 17 10.85 10.84 -13.18
N VAL A 18 9.54 11.11 -13.35
CA VAL A 18 8.52 10.62 -12.40
C VAL A 18 8.43 9.09 -12.43
N VAL A 19 8.39 8.47 -13.62
CA VAL A 19 8.36 7.01 -13.75
C VAL A 19 9.62 6.40 -13.13
N PHE A 20 10.80 6.91 -13.45
CA PHE A 20 12.07 6.44 -12.90
C PHE A 20 12.10 6.57 -11.38
N SER A 21 11.64 7.70 -10.83
CA SER A 21 11.61 7.92 -9.37
C SER A 21 10.66 6.94 -8.69
N LEU A 22 9.48 6.70 -9.24
CA LEU A 22 8.51 5.73 -8.71
C LEU A 22 9.08 4.31 -8.77
N LEU A 23 9.65 3.91 -9.91
CA LEU A 23 10.28 2.59 -10.07
C LEU A 23 11.44 2.41 -9.11
N LEU A 24 12.30 3.42 -8.96
CA LEU A 24 13.43 3.38 -8.04
C LEU A 24 12.95 3.16 -6.60
N VAL A 25 11.94 3.91 -6.15
CA VAL A 25 11.38 3.74 -4.79
C VAL A 25 10.78 2.34 -4.60
N VAL A 26 10.02 1.84 -5.57
CA VAL A 26 9.42 0.49 -5.52
C VAL A 26 10.50 -0.58 -5.46
N VAL A 27 11.52 -0.50 -6.33
CA VAL A 27 12.62 -1.47 -6.40
C VAL A 27 13.45 -1.44 -5.11
N LEU A 28 13.80 -0.25 -4.61
CA LEU A 28 14.54 -0.13 -3.35
C LEU A 28 13.74 -0.66 -2.15
N SER A 29 12.43 -0.46 -2.16
CA SER A 29 11.55 -0.98 -1.10
C SER A 29 11.47 -2.50 -1.13
N TRP A 30 11.33 -3.11 -2.30
CA TRP A 30 11.41 -4.57 -2.44
C TRP A 30 12.78 -5.13 -2.10
N ALA A 31 13.86 -4.48 -2.52
CA ALA A 31 15.22 -4.89 -2.19
C ALA A 31 15.47 -4.86 -0.67
N TYR A 32 14.99 -3.83 0.03
CA TYR A 32 15.05 -3.75 1.49
C TYR A 32 14.34 -4.94 2.15
N LEU A 33 13.11 -5.26 1.71
CA LEU A 33 12.34 -6.38 2.26
C LEU A 33 13.02 -7.72 1.99
N LEU A 34 13.49 -7.97 0.76
CA LEU A 34 14.13 -9.22 0.36
C LEU A 34 15.50 -9.43 1.04
N ALA A 35 16.20 -8.35 1.38
CA ALA A 35 17.43 -8.42 2.17
C ALA A 35 17.19 -8.82 3.63
N GLY A 36 15.93 -8.94 4.07
CA GLY A 36 15.58 -9.22 5.47
C GLY A 36 15.78 -8.04 6.41
N ALA A 37 16.01 -6.84 5.87
CA ALA A 37 16.28 -5.65 6.66
C ALA A 37 15.07 -5.30 7.53
N GLY A 38 15.30 -5.20 8.85
CA GLY A 38 14.26 -4.97 9.84
C GLY A 38 13.43 -6.20 10.25
N MET A 39 13.69 -7.37 9.65
CA MET A 39 13.04 -8.65 10.01
C MET A 39 14.01 -9.66 10.63
N MET A 40 15.27 -9.66 10.19
CA MET A 40 16.31 -10.55 10.69
C MET A 40 17.41 -9.78 11.39
N GLN A 41 17.89 -10.32 12.51
CA GLN A 41 19.05 -9.84 13.24
C GLN A 41 20.17 -10.87 13.14
N ALA A 42 21.38 -10.41 12.83
CA ALA A 42 22.57 -11.25 12.89
C ALA A 42 22.97 -11.47 14.35
N MET A 43 23.07 -12.72 14.78
CA MET A 43 23.62 -13.11 16.08
C MET A 43 24.71 -14.16 15.84
N GLY A 44 25.96 -13.69 15.72
CA GLY A 44 27.07 -14.51 15.19
C GLY A 44 26.90 -14.74 13.68
N ASP A 45 27.16 -15.97 13.21
CA ASP A 45 27.01 -16.36 11.80
C ASP A 45 25.57 -16.77 11.41
N MET A 46 24.63 -16.69 12.36
CA MET A 46 23.24 -17.10 12.16
C MET A 46 22.32 -15.87 12.08
N LEU A 47 21.48 -15.83 11.04
CA LEU A 47 20.39 -14.86 10.93
C LEU A 47 19.18 -15.42 11.69
N MET A 48 18.79 -14.74 12.76
CA MET A 48 17.61 -15.10 13.55
C MET A 48 16.50 -14.05 13.33
N PRO A 49 15.22 -14.46 13.35
CA PRO A 49 14.12 -13.50 13.46
C PRO A 49 14.37 -12.63 14.68
N MET A 50 14.20 -11.31 14.54
CA MET A 50 14.40 -10.39 15.65
C MET A 50 13.50 -10.82 16.81
N SER A 51 14.09 -11.33 17.89
CA SER A 51 13.34 -12.03 18.94
C SER A 51 12.41 -11.07 19.69
N ALA A 52 11.16 -11.49 19.88
CA ALA A 52 10.05 -10.76 20.50
C ALA A 52 10.21 -10.42 22.00
N GLN A 53 11.41 -10.50 22.57
CA GLN A 53 11.54 -10.59 24.03
C GLN A 53 11.52 -9.25 24.75
N LEU A 54 11.86 -8.13 24.09
CA LEU A 54 11.58 -6.78 24.62
C LEU A 54 11.29 -5.77 23.50
N TRP A 55 10.05 -5.26 23.47
CA TRP A 55 9.69 -4.09 22.67
C TRP A 55 10.36 -2.82 23.21
N THR A 56 11.54 -2.52 22.68
CA THR A 56 12.21 -1.23 22.91
C THR A 56 11.70 -0.18 21.90
N PRO A 57 11.82 1.13 22.18
CA PRO A 57 11.50 2.17 21.21
C PRO A 57 12.27 2.02 19.88
N GLY A 58 13.52 1.54 19.96
CA GLY A 58 14.32 1.23 18.77
C GLY A 58 13.75 0.08 17.94
N HIS A 59 13.34 -1.01 18.58
CA HIS A 59 12.68 -2.12 17.90
C HIS A 59 11.34 -1.67 17.27
N ALA A 60 10.53 -0.90 17.99
CA ALA A 60 9.28 -0.35 17.47
C ALA A 60 9.49 0.51 16.22
N LEU A 61 10.56 1.32 16.19
CA LEU A 61 10.91 2.13 15.02
C LEU A 61 11.31 1.25 13.83
N VAL A 62 12.08 0.18 14.06
CA VAL A 62 12.44 -0.77 13.00
C VAL A 62 11.21 -1.45 12.40
N VAL A 63 10.29 -1.93 13.25
CA VAL A 63 9.02 -2.53 12.81
C VAL A 63 8.16 -1.51 12.05
N LEU A 64 8.10 -0.26 12.52
CA LEU A 64 7.40 0.81 11.83
C LEU A 64 7.98 1.09 10.44
N ILE A 65 9.32 1.17 10.31
CA ILE A 65 10.00 1.35 9.04
C ILE A 65 9.72 0.17 8.10
N MET A 66 9.80 -1.06 8.60
CA MET A 66 9.48 -2.26 7.85
C MET A 66 8.05 -2.19 7.29
N TRP A 67 7.05 -1.88 8.12
CA TRP A 67 5.67 -1.72 7.66
C TRP A 67 5.52 -0.59 6.63
N ALA A 68 6.14 0.57 6.87
CA ALA A 68 6.07 1.69 5.95
C ALA A 68 6.68 1.38 4.57
N VAL A 69 7.85 0.72 4.56
CA VAL A 69 8.53 0.28 3.33
C VAL A 69 7.70 -0.80 2.62
N MET A 70 7.13 -1.74 3.37
CA MET A 70 6.23 -2.76 2.82
C MET A 70 5.00 -2.14 2.16
N MET A 71 4.35 -1.19 2.82
CA MET A 71 3.20 -0.47 2.23
C MET A 71 3.60 0.32 1.00
N ALA A 72 4.77 0.97 1.00
CA ALA A 72 5.30 1.64 -0.18
C ALA A 72 5.53 0.65 -1.35
N ALA A 73 6.17 -0.50 -1.09
CA ALA A 73 6.44 -1.53 -2.08
C ALA A 73 5.16 -2.07 -2.75
N MET A 74 4.12 -2.31 -1.95
CA MET A 74 2.86 -2.89 -2.43
C MET A 74 1.94 -1.85 -3.09
N MET A 75 1.84 -0.65 -2.52
CA MET A 75 0.74 0.28 -2.81
C MET A 75 1.12 1.37 -3.81
N LEU A 76 2.38 1.80 -3.84
CA LEU A 76 2.87 2.80 -4.78
C LEU A 76 2.66 2.40 -6.26
N PRO A 77 2.85 1.12 -6.68
CA PRO A 77 2.51 0.67 -8.03
C PRO A 77 1.05 0.93 -8.40
N SER A 78 0.12 0.72 -7.45
CA SER A 78 -1.31 0.95 -7.68
C SER A 78 -1.69 2.42 -7.82
N ALA A 79 -0.89 3.32 -7.24
CA ALA A 79 -1.07 4.77 -7.33
C ALA A 79 -0.35 5.40 -8.53
N ALA A 80 0.52 4.65 -9.22
CA ALA A 80 1.32 5.17 -10.32
C ALA A 80 0.49 5.83 -11.44
N PRO A 81 -0.64 5.26 -11.93
CA PRO A 81 -1.45 5.93 -12.97
C PRO A 81 -1.98 7.29 -12.52
N MET A 82 -2.38 7.39 -11.25
CA MET A 82 -2.89 8.63 -10.65
C MET A 82 -1.77 9.67 -10.50
N ILE A 83 -0.59 9.28 -10.02
CA ILE A 83 0.57 10.18 -9.87
C ILE A 83 1.04 10.71 -11.23
N LEU A 84 1.11 9.84 -12.25
CA LEU A 84 1.52 10.23 -13.60
C LEU A 84 0.50 11.18 -14.26
N LEU A 85 -0.79 10.94 -14.06
CA LEU A 85 -1.84 11.82 -14.56
C LEU A 85 -1.79 13.18 -13.85
N PHE A 86 -1.64 13.18 -12.52
CA PHE A 86 -1.46 14.40 -11.74
C PHE A 86 -0.26 15.20 -12.25
N ALA A 87 0.90 14.55 -12.43
CA ALA A 87 2.10 15.18 -12.96
C ALA A 87 1.90 15.80 -14.36
N THR A 88 1.14 15.12 -15.22
CA THR A 88 0.85 15.60 -16.57
C THR A 88 -0.03 16.85 -16.55
N ILE A 89 -1.08 16.87 -15.70
CA ILE A 89 -2.00 18.00 -15.59
C ILE A 89 -1.33 19.20 -14.88
N ALA A 90 -0.58 18.93 -13.81
CA ALA A 90 0.24 19.89 -13.07
C ALA A 90 1.15 20.69 -14.01
N ARG A 91 1.85 19.99 -14.91
CA ARG A 91 2.76 20.62 -15.88
C ARG A 91 2.02 21.47 -16.90
N ARG A 92 0.97 20.94 -17.54
CA ARG A 92 0.16 21.70 -18.51
C ARG A 92 -0.43 22.99 -17.92
N ARG A 93 -0.74 22.99 -16.63
CA ARG A 93 -1.21 24.18 -15.91
C ARG A 93 -0.08 25.15 -15.60
N SER A 94 1.09 24.64 -15.17
CA SER A 94 2.28 25.47 -14.97
C SER A 94 2.73 26.17 -16.26
N GLU A 95 2.64 25.50 -17.41
CA GLU A 95 2.91 26.09 -18.73
C GLU A 95 1.92 27.21 -19.10
N ARG A 96 0.71 27.20 -18.51
CA ARG A 96 -0.30 28.26 -18.66
C ARG A 96 -0.16 29.38 -17.62
N GLY A 97 0.94 29.39 -16.85
CA GLY A 97 1.22 30.40 -15.84
C GLY A 97 0.62 30.13 -14.45
N GLU A 98 0.01 28.95 -14.21
CA GLU A 98 -0.38 28.58 -12.85
C GLU A 98 0.84 28.24 -11.98
N PRO A 99 0.75 28.37 -10.64
CA PRO A 99 1.84 27.99 -9.74
C PRO A 99 2.30 26.55 -9.95
N ALA A 100 3.61 26.35 -10.05
CA ALA A 100 4.22 25.04 -10.21
C ALA A 100 3.75 24.09 -9.08
N THR A 101 3.23 22.93 -9.48
CA THR A 101 2.69 21.90 -8.59
C THR A 101 3.64 20.70 -8.55
N ALA A 102 4.26 20.47 -7.39
CA ALA A 102 5.22 19.37 -7.24
C ALA A 102 4.51 18.02 -7.13
N SER A 103 4.75 17.14 -8.11
CA SER A 103 4.25 15.74 -8.07
C SER A 103 4.80 14.96 -6.87
N GLY A 104 5.99 15.34 -6.39
CA GLY A 104 6.56 14.83 -5.15
C GLY A 104 5.70 15.12 -3.92
N ALA A 105 5.05 16.29 -3.84
CA ALA A 105 4.17 16.62 -2.71
C ALA A 105 2.91 15.74 -2.69
N PHE A 106 2.36 15.40 -3.86
CA PHE A 106 1.27 14.44 -3.97
C PHE A 106 1.70 13.05 -3.50
N ALA A 107 2.82 12.55 -4.02
CA ALA A 107 3.35 11.23 -3.65
C ALA A 107 3.69 11.16 -2.14
N PHE A 108 4.25 12.23 -1.58
CA PHE A 108 4.51 12.35 -0.15
C PHE A 108 3.22 12.30 0.68
N GLY A 109 2.18 13.05 0.29
CA GLY A 109 0.88 12.99 0.94
C GLY A 109 0.26 11.59 0.92
N TYR A 110 0.38 10.90 -0.20
CA TYR A 110 -0.05 9.51 -0.33
C TYR A 110 0.69 8.57 0.63
N LEU A 111 2.03 8.67 0.66
CA LEU A 111 2.87 7.85 1.53
C LEU A 111 2.68 8.20 3.02
N ALA A 112 2.38 9.45 3.36
CA ALA A 112 2.09 9.86 4.74
C ALA A 112 0.87 9.13 5.32
N VAL A 113 -0.18 8.92 4.51
CA VAL A 113 -1.34 8.12 4.95
C VAL A 113 -0.97 6.66 5.16
N TRP A 114 -0.13 6.09 4.29
CA TRP A 114 0.36 4.72 4.46
C TRP A 114 1.32 4.59 5.65
N ALA A 115 2.10 5.62 5.97
CA ALA A 115 2.91 5.66 7.19
C ALA A 115 2.01 5.69 8.44
N ALA A 116 0.91 6.44 8.43
CA ALA A 116 -0.08 6.42 9.51
C ALA A 116 -0.75 5.05 9.66
N PHE A 117 -1.09 4.39 8.54
CA PHE A 117 -1.56 3.00 8.56
C PHE A 117 -0.50 2.04 9.14
N SER A 118 0.77 2.24 8.78
CA SER A 118 1.90 1.43 9.26
C SER A 118 2.12 1.58 10.77
N LEU A 119 1.86 2.77 11.33
CA LEU A 119 1.85 2.98 12.77
C LEU A 119 0.74 2.17 13.45
N ALA A 120 -0.47 2.16 12.89
CA ALA A 120 -1.55 1.33 13.40
C ALA A 120 -1.25 -0.17 13.29
N ALA A 121 -0.64 -0.60 12.18
CA ALA A 121 -0.21 -1.99 11.98
C ALA A 121 0.88 -2.40 12.97
N THR A 122 1.83 -1.51 13.26
CA THR A 122 2.89 -1.73 14.27
C THR A 122 2.30 -1.85 15.68
N ALA A 123 1.36 -0.98 16.04
CA ALA A 123 0.66 -1.05 17.33
C ALA A 123 -0.18 -2.33 17.45
N LEU A 124 -0.84 -2.75 16.37
CA LEU A 124 -1.57 -4.01 16.31
C LEU A 124 -0.62 -5.20 16.46
N GLN A 125 0.51 -5.19 15.76
CA GLN A 125 1.53 -6.23 15.86
C GLN A 125 2.05 -6.35 17.30
N PHE A 126 2.39 -5.22 17.94
CA PHE A 126 2.77 -5.20 19.35
C PHE A 126 1.73 -5.86 20.26
N GLY A 127 0.45 -5.51 20.08
CA GLY A 127 -0.64 -6.10 20.87
C GLY A 127 -0.79 -7.60 20.65
N LEU A 128 -0.68 -8.07 19.41
CA LEU A 128 -0.79 -9.48 19.05
C LEU A 128 0.41 -10.31 19.53
N GLU A 129 1.62 -9.78 19.46
CA GLU A 129 2.83 -10.42 20.01
C GLU A 129 2.75 -10.54 21.53
N LYS A 130 2.32 -9.46 22.22
CA LYS A 130 2.11 -9.47 23.67
C LYS A 130 1.06 -10.51 24.10
N ALA A 131 0.06 -10.76 23.25
CA ALA A 131 -0.95 -11.79 23.47
C ALA A 131 -0.50 -13.22 23.08
N ALA A 132 0.76 -13.40 22.66
CA ALA A 132 1.29 -14.65 22.10
C ALA A 132 0.49 -15.21 20.91
N LEU A 133 -0.16 -14.31 20.15
CA LEU A 133 -0.98 -14.64 18.98
C LEU A 133 -0.20 -14.58 17.66
N LEU A 134 1.10 -14.27 17.71
CA LEU A 134 2.01 -14.24 16.56
C LEU A 134 3.23 -15.15 16.80
N SER A 135 3.63 -15.86 15.75
CA SER A 135 4.83 -16.68 15.73
C SER A 135 6.08 -15.81 15.55
N PRO A 136 7.29 -16.38 15.71
CA PRO A 136 8.54 -15.67 15.36
C PRO A 136 8.61 -15.23 13.89
N MET A 137 7.81 -15.84 13.01
CA MET A 137 7.66 -15.42 11.60
C MET A 137 6.58 -14.34 11.41
N MET A 138 6.09 -13.75 12.50
CA MET A 138 5.02 -12.75 12.54
C MET A 138 3.73 -13.24 11.86
N GLN A 139 3.46 -14.53 11.96
CA GLN A 139 2.26 -15.19 11.46
C GLN A 139 1.32 -15.53 12.61
N SER A 140 0.00 -15.40 12.42
CA SER A 140 -0.97 -15.74 13.45
C SER A 140 -0.84 -17.20 13.91
N THR A 141 -0.70 -17.40 15.22
CA THR A 141 -0.67 -18.73 15.86
C THR A 141 -2.06 -19.23 16.24
N SER A 142 -3.07 -18.34 16.19
CA SER A 142 -4.45 -18.66 16.55
C SER A 142 -5.30 -18.88 15.30
N ILE A 143 -5.83 -20.09 15.17
CA ILE A 143 -6.74 -20.45 14.07
C ILE A 143 -8.01 -19.59 14.11
N VAL A 144 -8.49 -19.25 15.32
CA VAL A 144 -9.64 -18.38 15.51
C VAL A 144 -9.37 -16.97 14.98
N LEU A 145 -8.21 -16.40 15.31
CA LEU A 145 -7.82 -15.07 14.81
C LEU A 145 -7.66 -15.09 13.28
N ALA A 146 -6.96 -16.09 12.74
CA ALA A 146 -6.75 -16.24 11.31
C ALA A 146 -8.08 -16.36 10.54
N GLY A 147 -8.98 -17.23 11.00
CA GLY A 147 -10.30 -17.43 10.40
C GLY A 147 -11.18 -16.19 10.51
N ALA A 148 -11.17 -15.50 11.66
CA ALA A 148 -11.92 -14.26 11.83
C ALA A 148 -11.42 -13.15 10.90
N VAL A 149 -10.10 -12.98 10.76
CA VAL A 149 -9.52 -11.98 9.85
C VAL A 149 -9.83 -12.31 8.38
N LEU A 150 -9.75 -13.58 7.98
CA LEU A 150 -10.14 -14.04 6.63
C LEU A 150 -11.61 -13.72 6.33
N ILE A 151 -12.52 -14.07 7.24
CA ILE A 151 -13.95 -13.79 7.10
C ILE A 151 -14.20 -12.28 7.05
N ALA A 152 -13.59 -11.50 7.96
CA ALA A 152 -13.76 -10.06 8.00
C ALA A 152 -13.28 -9.40 6.70
N ALA A 153 -12.10 -9.80 6.18
CA ALA A 153 -11.59 -9.33 4.91
C ALA A 153 -12.50 -9.73 3.74
N GLY A 154 -13.06 -10.94 3.77
CA GLY A 154 -14.03 -11.43 2.80
C GLY A 154 -15.33 -10.64 2.81
N ILE A 155 -15.92 -10.39 3.99
CA ILE A 155 -17.12 -9.56 4.14
C ILE A 155 -16.85 -8.13 3.66
N TYR A 156 -15.66 -7.59 3.98
CA TYR A 156 -15.25 -6.26 3.58
C TYR A 156 -15.30 -6.05 2.06
N GLN A 157 -15.04 -7.10 1.28
CA GLN A 157 -15.13 -7.08 -0.19
C GLN A 157 -16.50 -6.60 -0.71
N TRP A 158 -17.58 -6.93 0.01
CA TRP A 158 -18.94 -6.58 -0.38
C TRP A 158 -19.44 -5.27 0.21
N THR A 159 -18.68 -4.64 1.11
CA THR A 159 -19.14 -3.44 1.80
C THR A 159 -19.32 -2.25 0.84
N PRO A 160 -20.39 -1.44 1.02
CA PRO A 160 -20.58 -0.22 0.24
C PRO A 160 -19.41 0.74 0.35
N LEU A 161 -18.76 0.80 1.52
CA LEU A 161 -17.58 1.61 1.79
C LEU A 161 -16.43 1.23 0.84
N LYS A 162 -16.04 -0.05 0.81
CA LYS A 162 -14.98 -0.51 -0.09
C LYS A 162 -15.32 -0.17 -1.54
N GLN A 163 -16.54 -0.47 -1.97
CA GLN A 163 -16.97 -0.26 -3.35
C GLN A 163 -16.93 1.24 -3.73
N ALA A 164 -17.30 2.13 -2.82
CA ALA A 164 -17.19 3.58 -3.02
C ALA A 164 -15.72 4.02 -3.15
N CYS A 165 -14.85 3.59 -2.22
CA CYS A 165 -13.42 3.89 -2.28
C CYS A 165 -12.75 3.34 -3.55
N LEU A 166 -13.08 2.12 -3.95
CA LEU A 166 -12.53 1.48 -5.14
C LEU A 166 -12.93 2.22 -6.42
N ARG A 167 -14.18 2.70 -6.54
CA ARG A 167 -14.61 3.53 -7.67
C ARG A 167 -13.75 4.80 -7.79
N TYR A 168 -13.49 5.49 -6.68
CA TYR A 168 -12.61 6.67 -6.69
C TYR A 168 -11.16 6.33 -7.05
N CYS A 169 -10.61 5.22 -6.54
CA CYS A 169 -9.27 4.76 -6.94
C CYS A 169 -9.17 4.45 -8.44
N ARG A 170 -10.27 4.01 -9.06
CA ARG A 170 -10.34 3.61 -10.47
C ARG A 170 -10.65 4.75 -11.44
N SER A 171 -11.06 5.90 -10.93
CA SER A 171 -11.45 7.07 -11.74
C SER A 171 -10.51 8.26 -11.50
N PRO A 172 -9.22 8.15 -11.87
CA PRO A 172 -8.22 9.17 -11.56
C PRO A 172 -8.52 10.52 -12.24
N LEU A 173 -9.07 10.53 -13.46
CA LEU A 173 -9.49 11.75 -14.15
C LEU A 173 -10.61 12.48 -13.40
N ASP A 174 -11.65 11.76 -12.99
CA ASP A 174 -12.78 12.32 -12.25
C ASP A 174 -12.32 12.97 -10.94
N PHE A 175 -11.46 12.27 -10.18
CA PHE A 175 -10.88 12.80 -8.95
C PHE A 175 -10.13 14.12 -9.19
N ILE A 176 -9.26 14.17 -10.21
CA ILE A 176 -8.43 15.35 -10.47
C ILE A 176 -9.29 16.53 -10.93
N MET A 177 -10.26 16.28 -11.82
CA MET A 177 -11.13 17.34 -12.35
C MET A 177 -12.03 17.95 -11.28
N THR A 178 -12.51 17.15 -10.33
CA THR A 178 -13.41 17.59 -9.26
C THR A 178 -12.68 18.18 -8.06
N HIS A 179 -11.44 17.74 -7.78
CA HIS A 179 -10.72 18.11 -6.55
C HIS A 179 -9.42 18.88 -6.80
N TRP A 180 -9.19 19.40 -8.02
CA TRP A 180 -7.95 20.11 -8.34
C TRP A 180 -7.64 21.22 -7.33
N ARG A 181 -6.41 21.20 -6.80
CA ARG A 181 -5.88 22.27 -5.96
C ARG A 181 -4.49 22.66 -6.43
N PRO A 182 -4.26 23.94 -6.82
CA PRO A 182 -2.95 24.40 -7.26
C PRO A 182 -1.96 24.50 -6.08
N GLY A 183 -0.67 24.62 -6.41
CA GLY A 183 0.44 24.72 -5.48
C GLY A 183 0.82 23.43 -4.74
N ALA A 184 1.98 23.43 -4.08
CA ALA A 184 2.51 22.28 -3.35
C ALA A 184 1.59 21.80 -2.22
N ARG A 185 0.96 22.73 -1.49
CA ARG A 185 -0.04 22.40 -0.45
C ARG A 185 -1.28 21.73 -1.04
N GLY A 186 -1.74 22.18 -2.21
CA GLY A 186 -2.85 21.55 -2.93
C GLY A 186 -2.51 20.13 -3.36
N ALA A 187 -1.32 19.93 -3.92
CA ALA A 187 -0.80 18.61 -4.28
C ALA A 187 -0.72 17.67 -3.07
N LEU A 188 -0.20 18.15 -1.93
CA LEU A 188 -0.14 17.40 -0.67
C LEU A 188 -1.52 16.96 -0.20
N LEU A 189 -2.48 17.88 -0.14
CA LEU A 189 -3.86 17.59 0.29
C LEU A 189 -4.55 16.60 -0.63
N MET A 190 -4.33 16.70 -1.94
CA MET A 190 -4.84 15.72 -2.90
C MET A 190 -4.19 14.35 -2.71
N GLY A 191 -2.88 14.29 -2.44
CA GLY A 191 -2.16 13.07 -2.10
C GLY A 191 -2.70 12.40 -0.84
N LEU A 192 -2.89 13.17 0.24
CA LEU A 192 -3.50 12.70 1.48
C LEU A 192 -4.92 12.15 1.24
N ARG A 193 -5.74 12.85 0.46
CA ARG A 193 -7.11 12.39 0.15
C ARG A 193 -7.10 11.10 -0.66
N HIS A 194 -6.25 11.02 -1.69
CA HIS A 194 -6.13 9.79 -2.49
C HIS A 194 -5.58 8.63 -1.64
N GLY A 195 -4.62 8.90 -0.76
CA GLY A 195 -4.10 7.94 0.22
C GLY A 195 -5.20 7.39 1.12
N ALA A 196 -6.06 8.26 1.68
CA ALA A 196 -7.17 7.83 2.55
C ALA A 196 -8.20 6.96 1.81
N VAL A 197 -8.54 7.34 0.57
CA VAL A 197 -9.41 6.52 -0.30
C VAL A 197 -8.75 5.18 -0.61
N CYS A 198 -7.43 5.17 -0.87
CA CYS A 198 -6.67 3.96 -1.15
C CYS A 198 -6.62 3.02 0.06
N VAL A 199 -6.36 3.53 1.27
CA VAL A 199 -6.47 2.73 2.50
C VAL A 199 -7.90 2.21 2.67
N GLY A 200 -8.90 3.06 2.48
CA GLY A 200 -10.32 2.70 2.53
C GLY A 200 -10.78 1.68 1.50
N CYS A 201 -9.99 1.30 0.49
CA CYS A 201 -10.34 0.19 -0.40
C CYS A 201 -9.67 -1.14 -0.04
N CYS A 202 -8.55 -1.13 0.71
CA CYS A 202 -7.73 -2.33 0.87
C CYS A 202 -7.17 -2.57 2.28
N TRP A 203 -7.45 -1.72 3.28
CA TRP A 203 -6.93 -1.87 4.64
C TRP A 203 -7.22 -3.26 5.26
N MET A 204 -8.42 -3.80 5.06
CA MET A 204 -8.78 -5.13 5.55
C MET A 204 -8.01 -6.26 4.84
N LEU A 205 -7.69 -6.08 3.55
CA LEU A 205 -6.82 -7.01 2.84
C LEU A 205 -5.38 -6.93 3.36
N MET A 206 -4.93 -5.75 3.81
CA MET A 206 -3.62 -5.63 4.43
C MET A 206 -3.54 -6.40 5.76
N LEU A 207 -4.66 -6.58 6.48
CA LEU A 207 -4.66 -7.41 7.69
C LEU A 207 -4.41 -8.90 7.41
N LEU A 208 -4.63 -9.37 6.17
CA LEU A 208 -4.27 -10.74 5.77
C LEU A 208 -2.75 -10.99 5.85
N LEU A 209 -1.93 -9.94 5.93
CA LEU A 209 -0.49 -10.07 6.18
C LEU A 209 -0.20 -10.72 7.54
N PHE A 210 -1.06 -10.52 8.54
CA PHE A 210 -0.94 -11.22 9.83
C PHE A 210 -1.34 -12.70 9.75
N VAL A 211 -2.11 -13.09 8.73
CA VAL A 211 -2.54 -14.48 8.53
C VAL A 211 -1.46 -15.30 7.82
N GLY A 212 -0.88 -14.75 6.74
CA GLY A 212 0.17 -15.43 5.97
C GLY A 212 1.60 -15.15 6.45
N GLY A 213 1.78 -14.16 7.33
CA GLY A 213 3.08 -13.71 7.83
C GLY A 213 3.74 -12.68 6.92
N VAL A 214 4.42 -11.70 7.52
CA VAL A 214 5.16 -10.65 6.78
C VAL A 214 6.51 -11.13 6.24
N MET A 215 6.96 -12.33 6.61
CA MET A 215 8.14 -12.97 6.02
C MET A 215 7.82 -13.78 4.75
N ASN A 216 6.54 -14.00 4.46
CA ASN A 216 6.12 -14.73 3.27
C ASN A 216 5.98 -13.78 2.07
N PHE A 217 7.09 -13.55 1.35
CA PHE A 217 7.10 -12.64 0.21
C PHE A 217 6.15 -13.04 -0.92
N ALA A 218 5.89 -14.35 -1.11
CA ALA A 218 4.92 -14.82 -2.08
C ALA A 218 3.49 -14.40 -1.69
N TRP A 219 3.16 -14.47 -0.41
CA TRP A 219 1.89 -13.99 0.14
C TRP A 219 1.73 -12.47 0.00
N ILE A 220 2.76 -11.71 0.37
CA ILE A 220 2.80 -10.25 0.19
C ILE A 220 2.60 -9.88 -1.28
N ALA A 221 3.38 -10.49 -2.18
CA ALA A 221 3.29 -10.25 -3.62
C ALA A 221 1.91 -10.64 -4.17
N GLY A 222 1.33 -11.74 -3.69
CA GLY A 222 -0.02 -12.18 -4.04
C GLY A 222 -1.09 -11.15 -3.65
N ILE A 223 -1.06 -10.63 -2.42
CA ILE A 223 -1.98 -9.58 -1.97
C ILE A 223 -1.76 -8.29 -2.77
N ALA A 224 -0.51 -7.88 -2.97
CA ALA A 224 -0.18 -6.69 -3.73
C ALA A 224 -0.70 -6.77 -5.17
N LEU A 225 -0.47 -7.91 -5.84
CA LEU A 225 -0.95 -8.18 -7.18
C LEU A 225 -2.48 -8.20 -7.23
N PHE A 226 -3.13 -8.85 -6.26
CA PHE A 226 -4.58 -8.87 -6.17
C PHE A 226 -5.15 -7.44 -6.07
N VAL A 227 -4.62 -6.61 -5.16
CA VAL A 227 -5.05 -5.22 -4.99
C VAL A 227 -4.77 -4.39 -6.24
N LEU A 228 -3.64 -4.61 -6.90
CA LEU A 228 -3.28 -3.95 -8.15
C LEU A 228 -4.29 -4.30 -9.25
N VAL A 229 -4.58 -5.59 -9.44
CA VAL A 229 -5.55 -6.07 -10.43
C VAL A 229 -6.94 -5.54 -10.12
N GLU A 230 -7.36 -5.54 -8.85
CA GLU A 230 -8.66 -5.00 -8.44
C GLU A 230 -8.81 -3.51 -8.76
N LYS A 231 -7.73 -2.73 -8.59
CA LYS A 231 -7.68 -1.29 -8.87
C LYS A 231 -7.48 -0.94 -10.34
N LEU A 232 -6.93 -1.82 -11.17
CA LEU A 232 -6.62 -1.50 -12.56
C LEU A 232 -7.53 -2.22 -13.57
N SER A 233 -8.11 -3.36 -13.20
CA SER A 233 -8.96 -4.15 -14.10
C SER A 233 -10.35 -3.53 -14.29
N PRO A 234 -10.88 -3.46 -15.52
CA PRO A 234 -12.27 -3.08 -15.79
C PRO A 234 -13.29 -3.89 -14.99
N ALA A 235 -13.00 -5.18 -14.77
CA ALA A 235 -13.86 -6.11 -14.03
C ALA A 235 -13.55 -6.19 -12.51
N GLY A 236 -12.80 -5.24 -11.94
CA GLY A 236 -12.33 -5.29 -10.55
C GLY A 236 -13.43 -5.52 -9.50
N HIS A 237 -14.66 -5.06 -9.74
CA HIS A 237 -15.76 -5.28 -8.80
C HIS A 237 -16.20 -6.76 -8.74
N TRP A 238 -16.13 -7.50 -9.85
CA TRP A 238 -16.43 -8.93 -9.89
C TRP A 238 -15.31 -9.73 -9.24
N ILE A 239 -14.05 -9.33 -9.50
CA ILE A 239 -12.86 -9.94 -8.89
C ILE A 239 -12.94 -9.81 -7.36
N GLY A 240 -13.25 -8.62 -6.84
CA GLY A 240 -13.45 -8.39 -5.41
C GLY A 240 -14.57 -9.24 -4.81
N ARG A 241 -15.72 -9.36 -5.51
CA ARG A 241 -16.82 -10.22 -5.06
C ARG A 241 -16.44 -11.69 -4.98
N GLY A 242 -15.77 -12.21 -6.00
CA GLY A 242 -15.29 -13.60 -6.02
C GLY A 242 -14.28 -13.87 -4.91
N ALA A 243 -13.32 -12.95 -4.74
CA ALA A 243 -12.36 -13.01 -3.64
C ALA A 243 -13.04 -12.97 -2.27
N GLY A 244 -14.12 -12.20 -2.12
CA GLY A 244 -14.95 -12.20 -0.91
C GLY A 244 -15.48 -13.59 -0.56
N VAL A 245 -16.03 -14.30 -1.54
CA VAL A 245 -16.56 -15.67 -1.35
C VAL A 245 -15.43 -16.59 -0.93
N LEU A 246 -14.30 -16.55 -1.64
CA LEU A 246 -13.13 -17.39 -1.36
C LEU A 246 -12.58 -17.14 0.05
N LEU A 247 -12.45 -15.88 0.46
CA LEU A 247 -11.94 -15.52 1.78
C LEU A 247 -12.88 -15.94 2.91
N VAL A 248 -14.21 -15.77 2.73
CA VAL A 248 -15.19 -16.22 3.73
C VAL A 248 -15.22 -17.75 3.81
N ALA A 249 -15.24 -18.44 2.67
CA ALA A 249 -15.23 -19.90 2.63
C ALA A 249 -13.95 -20.48 3.26
N TRP A 250 -12.79 -19.89 2.93
CA TRP A 250 -11.52 -20.29 3.53
C TRP A 250 -11.49 -20.02 5.03
N GLY A 251 -11.89 -18.82 5.47
CA GLY A 251 -11.97 -18.51 6.89
C GLY A 251 -12.93 -19.42 7.65
N GLY A 252 -14.09 -19.74 7.08
CA GLY A 252 -15.03 -20.73 7.62
C GLY A 252 -14.40 -22.12 7.73
N ALA A 253 -13.75 -22.59 6.67
CA ALA A 253 -13.04 -23.87 6.68
C ALA A 253 -11.92 -23.91 7.73
N THR A 254 -11.17 -22.81 7.92
CA THR A 254 -10.14 -22.74 8.96
C THR A 254 -10.74 -22.84 10.36
N LEU A 255 -11.88 -22.19 10.62
CA LEU A 255 -12.54 -22.28 11.92
C LEU A 255 -13.12 -23.67 12.19
N LEU A 256 -13.68 -24.33 11.16
CA LEU A 256 -14.19 -25.70 11.26
C LEU A 256 -13.07 -26.73 11.49
N ALA A 257 -11.85 -26.46 11.00
CA ALA A 257 -10.71 -27.33 11.27
C ALA A 257 -10.19 -27.21 12.72
N ALA A 258 -10.62 -26.20 13.48
CA ALA A 258 -10.26 -26.00 14.87
C ALA A 258 -11.28 -26.57 15.87
N SER A 259 -12.46 -27.01 15.40
CA SER A 259 -13.51 -27.65 16.20
C SER A 259 -13.43 -29.17 16.12
#